data_AF-H9LHF5-F1
#
_entry.id   AF-H9LHF5-F1
#
_cell.length_a   1.000
_cell.length_b   1.000
_cell.length_c   1.000
_cell.angle_alpha   90.00
_cell.angle_beta   90.00
_cell.angle_gamma   90.00
#
_symmetry.space_group_name_H-M   'P 1'
#
loop_
_entity.id
_entity.type
_entity.pdbx_description
1 polymer ?
#
loop_
_entity_poly.entity_id
_entity_poly.type
_entity_poly.pdbx_seq_one_letter_code
_entity_poly.pdbx_strand_id
1 'polypeptide(L)'
;LGMNWDEGPFFQTQRLDKYQQAVQTLLDRGLAYPCYCTPEELDQMREAQKAQGQAPGYDNRHRNVTAEEKQAFEAEGRKPVIRFKIDSDRTIVWQDAIRGTVSWQGSDLGGDMVIARAADDEQPYGQVLYNLAVVVDDIDMQITHVIRGEDHIANTAKQILLY
;
A
#
# COMPACT_ATOMS: atom_id res chain seq x y z
N LEU A 1 17.22 29.55 2.10
CA LEU A 1 17.09 29.07 0.71
C LEU A 1 16.16 29.94 -0.15
N GLY A 2 15.31 30.78 0.43
CA GLY A 2 14.42 31.65 -0.36
C GLY A 2 13.31 30.90 -1.09
N MET A 3 13.01 29.67 -0.66
CA MET A 3 11.93 28.84 -1.19
C MET A 3 10.70 29.04 -0.32
N ASN A 4 9.85 29.98 -0.73
CA ASN A 4 8.55 30.22 -0.10
C ASN A 4 7.52 29.29 -0.74
N TRP A 5 6.55 28.82 0.04
CA TRP A 5 5.40 28.05 -0.46
C TRP A 5 4.13 28.90 -0.42
N ASP A 6 3.21 28.64 -1.35
CA ASP A 6 1.96 29.39 -1.47
C ASP A 6 0.86 28.83 -0.56
N GLU A 7 0.86 27.52 -0.30
CA GLU A 7 -0.14 26.83 0.52
C GLU A 7 0.50 25.97 1.62
N GLY A 8 -0.11 25.95 2.81
CA GLY A 8 0.34 25.16 3.96
C GLY A 8 1.20 25.94 4.98
N PRO A 9 1.89 25.24 5.90
CA PRO A 9 2.11 23.79 5.91
C PRO A 9 0.85 23.01 6.28
N PHE A 10 0.58 21.95 5.54
CA PHE A 10 -0.42 20.94 5.90
C PHE A 10 0.25 19.82 6.69
N PHE A 11 -0.42 19.34 7.73
CA PHE A 11 0.09 18.25 8.56
C PHE A 11 -0.73 16.99 8.32
N GLN A 12 -0.06 15.92 7.90
CA GLN A 12 -0.66 14.60 7.68
C GLN A 12 -1.42 14.11 8.94
N THR A 13 -0.92 14.43 10.13
CA THR A 13 -1.56 14.06 11.40
C THR A 13 -2.92 14.71 11.62
N GLN A 14 -3.27 15.77 10.89
CA GLN A 14 -4.57 16.44 10.94
C GLN A 14 -5.55 15.95 9.87
N ARG A 15 -5.17 14.94 9.09
CA ARG A 15 -5.91 14.45 7.92
C ARG A 15 -6.25 12.97 8.00
N LEU A 16 -6.16 12.40 9.21
CA LEU A 16 -6.35 10.96 9.47
C LEU A 16 -7.67 10.45 8.92
N ASP A 17 -8.74 11.23 9.07
CA ASP A 17 -10.10 10.92 8.64
C ASP A 17 -10.17 10.60 7.14
N LYS A 18 -9.45 11.39 6.30
CA LYS A 18 -9.39 11.18 4.85
C LYS A 18 -8.73 9.85 4.51
N TYR A 19 -7.67 9.49 5.24
CA TYR A 19 -6.99 8.22 5.01
C TYR A 19 -7.83 7.03 5.46
N GLN A 20 -8.53 7.13 6.61
CA GLN A 20 -9.46 6.09 7.07
C GLN A 20 -10.58 5.85 6.04
N GLN A 21 -11.14 6.92 5.49
CA GLN A 21 -12.16 6.84 4.43
C GLN A 21 -11.62 6.20 3.14
N ALA A 22 -10.38 6.50 2.76
CA ALA A 22 -9.74 5.87 1.61
C ALA A 22 -9.55 4.36 1.81
N VAL A 23 -9.09 3.93 2.99
CA VAL A 23 -8.99 2.50 3.33
C VAL A 23 -10.35 1.82 3.26
N GLN A 24 -11.38 2.42 3.87
CA GLN A 24 -12.75 1.89 3.83
C GLN A 24 -13.25 1.75 2.38
N THR A 25 -13.05 2.77 1.56
CA THR A 25 -13.47 2.77 0.15
C THR A 25 -12.82 1.62 -0.64
N LEU A 26 -11.53 1.35 -0.40
CA LEU A 26 -10.83 0.25 -1.06
C LEU A 26 -11.33 -1.12 -0.57
N LEU A 27 -11.66 -1.26 0.71
CA LEU A 27 -12.24 -2.48 1.27
C LEU A 27 -13.65 -2.74 0.73
N ASP A 28 -14.51 -1.72 0.70
CA ASP A 28 -15.89 -1.82 0.20
C ASP A 28 -15.92 -2.22 -1.28
N ARG A 29 -14.94 -1.77 -2.06
CA ARG A 29 -14.77 -2.14 -3.47
C ARG A 29 -14.09 -3.49 -3.69
N GLY A 30 -13.68 -4.17 -2.61
CA GLY A 30 -12.94 -5.42 -2.69
C GLY A 30 -11.53 -5.29 -3.29
N LEU A 31 -11.00 -4.06 -3.37
CA LEU A 31 -9.66 -3.73 -3.87
C LEU A 31 -8.60 -3.87 -2.77
N ALA A 32 -9.01 -3.84 -1.51
CA ALA A 32 -8.19 -4.15 -0.35
C ALA A 32 -8.79 -5.29 0.47
N TYR A 33 -7.99 -5.86 1.38
CA TYR A 33 -8.42 -6.95 2.27
C TYR A 33 -7.59 -7.00 3.56
N PRO A 34 -8.13 -7.55 4.66
CA PRO A 34 -7.39 -7.79 5.89
C PRO A 34 -6.40 -8.95 5.72
N CYS A 35 -5.17 -8.75 6.18
CA CYS A 35 -4.12 -9.76 6.18
C CYS A 35 -3.66 -10.03 7.62
N TYR A 36 -3.79 -11.29 8.05
CA TYR A 36 -3.47 -11.77 9.38
C TYR A 36 -2.06 -12.38 9.51
N CYS A 37 -1.17 -12.14 8.53
CA CYS A 37 0.19 -12.69 8.58
C CYS A 37 0.98 -12.08 9.73
N THR A 38 1.61 -12.94 10.53
CA THR A 38 2.55 -12.48 11.56
C THR A 38 3.90 -12.12 10.93
N PRO A 39 4.74 -11.31 11.62
CA PRO A 39 6.12 -11.07 11.17
C PRO A 39 6.90 -12.38 10.94
N GLU A 40 6.75 -13.37 11.82
CA GLU A 40 7.42 -14.66 11.73
C GLU A 40 6.99 -15.44 10.48
N GLU A 41 5.70 -15.44 10.14
CA GLU A 41 5.19 -16.07 8.92
C GLU A 41 5.72 -15.38 7.65
N LEU A 42 5.90 -14.04 7.68
CA LEU A 42 6.49 -13.28 6.59
C LEU A 42 7.99 -13.56 6.45
N ASP A 43 8.71 -13.72 7.55
CA ASP A 43 10.15 -14.05 7.51
C ASP A 43 10.38 -15.49 7.02
N GLN A 44 9.55 -16.44 7.46
CA GLN A 44 9.56 -17.81 6.91
C GLN A 44 9.28 -17.82 5.40
N MET A 45 8.33 -17.01 4.94
CA MET A 45 8.04 -16.85 3.51
C MET A 45 9.24 -16.34 2.73
N ARG A 46 9.93 -15.31 3.24
CA ARG A 46 11.13 -14.75 2.60
C ARG A 46 12.27 -15.77 2.53
N GLU A 47 12.53 -16.49 3.61
CA GLU A 47 13.59 -17.51 3.62
C GLU A 47 13.25 -18.68 2.69
N ALA A 48 11.98 -19.08 2.60
CA ALA A 48 11.54 -20.10 1.64
C ALA A 48 11.71 -19.65 0.19
N GLN A 49 11.33 -18.41 -0.15
CA GLN A 49 11.54 -17.82 -1.48
C GLN A 49 13.01 -17.78 -1.85
N LYS A 50 13.86 -17.34 -0.91
CA LYS A 50 15.31 -17.28 -1.08
C LYS A 50 15.91 -18.67 -1.33
N ALA A 51 15.51 -19.67 -0.54
CA ALA A 51 15.96 -21.05 -0.71
C ALA A 51 15.55 -21.65 -2.07
N GLN A 52 14.44 -21.18 -2.65
CA GLN A 52 13.93 -21.60 -3.95
C GLN A 52 14.42 -20.72 -5.12
N GLY A 53 15.24 -19.69 -4.86
CA GLY A 53 15.69 -18.75 -5.88
C GLY A 53 14.57 -17.88 -6.48
N GLN A 54 13.46 -17.73 -5.77
CA GLN A 54 12.31 -16.91 -6.17
C GLN A 54 12.53 -15.44 -5.80
N ALA A 55 11.89 -14.53 -6.55
CA ALA A 55 11.88 -13.13 -6.19
C ALA A 55 11.18 -12.93 -4.83
N PRO A 56 11.72 -12.08 -3.94
CA PRO A 56 11.11 -11.82 -2.64
C PRO A 56 9.80 -11.04 -2.82
N GLY A 57 8.74 -11.47 -2.14
CA GLY A 57 7.44 -10.81 -2.23
C GLY A 57 6.40 -11.42 -1.31
N TYR A 58 5.29 -10.72 -1.12
CA TYR A 58 4.13 -11.30 -0.46
C TYR A 58 3.38 -12.23 -1.43
N ASP A 59 3.02 -13.44 -0.97
CA ASP A 59 2.36 -14.46 -1.79
C ASP A 59 0.84 -14.29 -1.93
N ASN A 60 0.30 -13.19 -1.42
CA ASN A 60 -1.12 -12.84 -1.50
C ASN A 60 -2.07 -13.84 -0.81
N ARG A 61 -1.56 -14.67 0.12
CA ARG A 61 -2.30 -15.79 0.74
C ARG A 61 -3.63 -15.43 1.40
N HIS A 62 -3.79 -14.19 1.88
CA HIS A 62 -5.00 -13.78 2.60
C HIS A 62 -6.06 -13.07 1.75
N ARG A 63 -5.97 -13.09 0.41
CA ARG A 63 -6.97 -12.44 -0.47
C ARG A 63 -8.40 -12.92 -0.28
N ASN A 64 -8.59 -14.19 0.07
CA ASN A 64 -9.88 -14.88 0.11
C ASN A 64 -10.12 -15.59 1.45
N VAL A 65 -9.65 -15.00 2.56
CA VAL A 65 -9.89 -15.53 3.91
C VAL A 65 -11.39 -15.64 4.17
N THR A 66 -11.84 -16.82 4.58
CA THR A 66 -13.23 -17.11 4.92
C THR A 66 -13.63 -16.46 6.26
N ALA A 67 -14.92 -16.42 6.55
CA ALA A 67 -15.40 -15.88 7.83
C ALA A 67 -14.90 -16.72 9.02
N GLU A 68 -14.80 -18.04 8.83
CA GLU A 68 -14.32 -18.99 9.82
C GLU A 68 -12.83 -18.82 10.10
N GLU A 69 -12.01 -18.71 9.05
CA GLU A 69 -10.57 -18.44 9.20
C GLU A 69 -10.32 -17.07 9.86
N LYS A 70 -11.11 -16.06 9.47
CA LYS A 70 -11.05 -14.73 10.09
C LYS A 70 -11.30 -14.81 11.61
N GLN A 71 -12.35 -15.51 12.02
CA GLN A 71 -12.67 -15.71 13.43
C GLN A 71 -11.57 -16.48 14.17
N ALA A 72 -10.96 -17.48 13.53
CA ALA A 72 -9.86 -18.23 14.12
C ALA A 72 -8.64 -17.33 14.39
N PHE A 73 -8.24 -16.50 13.42
CA PHE A 73 -7.14 -15.54 13.61
C PHE A 73 -7.44 -14.52 14.71
N GLU A 74 -8.69 -14.02 14.76
CA GLU A 74 -9.11 -13.07 15.80
C GLU A 74 -9.14 -13.70 17.19
N ALA A 75 -9.53 -14.98 17.30
CA ALA A 75 -9.49 -15.73 18.56
C ALA A 75 -8.05 -15.98 19.05
N GLU A 76 -7.08 -16.04 18.15
CA GLU A 76 -5.64 -16.04 18.47
C GLU A 76 -5.12 -14.65 18.91
N GLY A 77 -5.97 -13.61 18.88
CA GLY A 77 -5.59 -12.24 19.20
C GLY A 77 -4.86 -11.52 18.06
N ARG A 78 -4.87 -12.07 16.83
CA ARG A 78 -4.22 -11.43 15.69
C ARG A 78 -5.03 -10.20 15.25
N LYS A 79 -4.34 -9.06 15.12
CA LYS A 79 -4.88 -7.84 14.53
C LYS A 79 -4.39 -7.72 13.07
N PRO A 80 -5.28 -7.64 12.06
CA PRO A 80 -4.87 -7.65 10.66
C PRO A 80 -4.29 -6.30 10.23
N VAL A 81 -3.33 -6.33 9.32
CA VAL A 81 -3.00 -5.17 8.48
C VAL A 81 -3.93 -5.12 7.28
N ILE A 82 -4.08 -3.96 6.63
CA ILE A 82 -4.84 -3.86 5.38
C ILE A 82 -3.87 -3.86 4.19
N ARG A 83 -4.11 -4.75 3.23
CA ARG A 83 -3.34 -4.83 1.98
C ARG A 83 -4.19 -4.43 0.78
N PHE A 84 -3.57 -3.76 -0.18
CA PHE A 84 -4.14 -3.43 -1.49
C PHE A 84 -3.75 -4.49 -2.52
N LYS A 85 -4.74 -4.94 -3.31
CA LYS A 85 -4.56 -5.98 -4.33
C LYS A 85 -3.81 -5.44 -5.53
N ILE A 86 -2.72 -6.09 -5.90
CA ILE A 86 -1.97 -5.83 -7.12
C ILE A 86 -2.14 -7.03 -8.06
N ASP A 87 -2.67 -6.78 -9.25
CA ASP A 87 -2.74 -7.79 -10.30
C ASP A 87 -1.32 -8.02 -10.87
N SER A 88 -0.84 -9.26 -10.78
CA SER A 88 0.51 -9.64 -11.21
C SER A 88 0.72 -9.45 -12.72
N ASP A 89 -0.33 -9.62 -13.52
CA ASP A 89 -0.28 -9.54 -14.98
C ASP A 89 -0.47 -8.12 -15.50
N ARG A 90 -0.79 -7.17 -14.61
CA ARG A 90 -0.99 -5.78 -14.97
C ARG A 90 0.32 -5.13 -15.39
N THR A 91 0.35 -4.57 -16.59
CA THR A 91 1.37 -3.63 -17.02
C THR A 91 1.01 -2.21 -16.57
N ILE A 92 1.94 -1.57 -15.86
CA ILE A 92 1.85 -0.19 -15.40
C ILE A 92 2.81 0.65 -16.23
N VAL A 93 2.28 1.61 -16.99
CA VAL A 93 3.05 2.47 -17.88
C VAL A 93 2.76 3.93 -17.57
N TRP A 94 3.80 4.77 -17.55
CA TRP A 94 3.63 6.22 -17.52
C TRP A 94 4.69 6.93 -18.36
N GLN A 95 4.39 8.17 -18.72
CA GLN A 95 5.34 9.06 -19.38
C GLN A 95 6.03 9.93 -18.32
N ASP A 96 7.26 9.56 -17.98
CA ASP A 96 8.11 10.34 -17.09
C ASP A 96 8.72 11.54 -17.84
N ALA A 97 8.73 12.71 -17.19
CA ALA A 97 9.23 13.94 -17.80
C ALA A 97 10.76 13.91 -18.03
N ILE A 98 11.49 13.04 -17.33
CA ILE A 98 12.96 12.93 -17.41
C ILE A 98 13.37 11.61 -18.10
N ARG A 99 12.77 10.48 -17.71
CA ARG A 99 13.14 9.14 -18.19
C ARG A 99 12.42 8.72 -19.48
N GLY A 100 11.41 9.47 -19.92
CA GLY A 100 10.57 9.06 -21.02
C GLY A 100 9.55 8.01 -20.61
N THR A 101 9.20 7.08 -21.49
CA THR A 101 8.25 6.02 -21.17
C THR A 101 8.86 5.02 -20.19
N VAL A 102 8.20 4.79 -19.06
CA VAL A 102 8.58 3.80 -18.06
C VAL A 102 7.49 2.74 -17.93
N SER A 103 7.88 1.48 -17.81
CA SER A 103 6.96 0.33 -17.72
C SER A 103 7.38 -0.61 -16.60
N TRP A 104 6.41 -1.11 -15.84
CA TRP A 104 6.58 -2.08 -14.75
C TRP A 104 5.49 -3.16 -14.85
N GLN A 105 5.81 -4.39 -14.44
CA GLN A 105 4.79 -5.41 -14.24
C GLN A 105 4.35 -5.45 -12.78
N GLY A 106 3.08 -5.77 -12.53
CA GLY A 106 2.54 -5.91 -11.17
C GLY A 106 3.29 -6.96 -10.36
N SER A 107 3.79 -8.02 -11.00
CA SER A 107 4.67 -9.04 -10.41
C SER A 107 5.95 -8.46 -9.80
N ASP A 108 6.44 -7.34 -10.31
CA ASP A 108 7.70 -6.72 -9.89
C ASP A 108 7.53 -5.88 -8.60
N LEU A 109 6.28 -5.67 -8.15
CA LEU A 109 5.97 -4.78 -7.03
C LEU A 109 6.03 -5.46 -5.64
N GLY A 110 6.32 -6.76 -5.62
CA GLY A 110 6.49 -7.54 -4.39
C GLY A 110 5.18 -8.03 -3.77
N GLY A 111 4.14 -8.22 -4.59
CA GLY A 111 2.81 -8.65 -4.16
C GLY A 111 1.96 -7.54 -3.55
N ASP A 112 0.86 -7.93 -2.91
CA ASP A 112 -0.13 -7.00 -2.36
C ASP A 112 0.48 -6.14 -1.25
N MET A 113 0.52 -4.84 -1.45
CA MET A 113 1.20 -3.91 -0.55
C MET A 113 0.35 -3.57 0.66
N VAL A 114 0.97 -3.41 1.83
CA VAL A 114 0.28 -2.91 3.02
C VAL A 114 -0.03 -1.42 2.83
N ILE A 115 -1.28 -1.04 3.07
CA ILE A 115 -1.76 0.35 2.99
C ILE A 115 -2.16 0.92 4.35
N ALA A 116 -2.50 0.08 5.32
CA ALA A 116 -2.72 0.47 6.72
C ALA A 116 -2.16 -0.56 7.68
N ARG A 117 -1.57 -0.09 8.79
CA ARG A 117 -1.12 -0.93 9.90
C ARG A 117 -2.32 -1.56 10.63
N ALA A 118 -2.03 -2.53 11.49
CA ALA A 118 -3.00 -3.06 12.41
C ALA A 118 -3.58 -1.92 13.27
N ALA A 119 -4.89 -1.95 13.47
CA ALA A 119 -5.60 -0.96 14.26
C ALA A 119 -5.18 -1.00 15.73
N ASP A 120 -5.13 0.18 16.35
CA ASP A 120 -5.23 0.34 17.79
C ASP A 120 -6.70 0.47 18.19
N ASP A 121 -6.98 0.76 19.46
CA ASP A 121 -8.34 0.75 19.98
C ASP A 121 -9.12 2.05 19.65
N GLU A 122 -8.49 3.04 18.99
CA GLU A 122 -9.08 4.36 18.73
C GLU A 122 -9.63 4.52 17.30
N GLN A 123 -9.12 3.76 16.33
CA GLN A 123 -9.47 3.88 14.91
C GLN A 123 -9.83 2.53 14.30
N PRO A 124 -10.74 2.48 13.30
CA PRO A 124 -11.10 1.23 12.64
C PRO A 124 -9.92 0.61 11.87
N TYR A 125 -9.01 1.45 11.36
CA TYR A 125 -7.76 1.03 10.73
C TYR A 125 -6.57 1.74 11.38
N GLY A 126 -5.42 1.06 11.45
CA GLY A 126 -4.21 1.67 11.98
C GLY A 126 -3.66 2.77 11.06
N GLN A 127 -2.51 3.32 11.46
CA GLN A 127 -1.82 4.34 10.67
C GLN A 127 -1.60 3.88 9.21
N VAL A 128 -2.00 4.73 8.27
CA VAL A 128 -1.79 4.46 6.84
C VAL A 128 -0.31 4.57 6.46
N LEU A 129 0.09 3.77 5.47
CA LEU A 129 1.45 3.80 4.94
C LEU A 129 1.61 4.82 3.81
N TYR A 130 2.87 5.19 3.57
CA TYR A 130 3.29 6.25 2.66
C TYR A 130 2.54 6.26 1.32
N ASN A 131 2.48 5.13 0.61
CA ASN A 131 1.89 5.09 -0.73
C ASN A 131 0.39 5.43 -0.75
N LEU A 132 -0.38 5.07 0.29
CA LEU A 132 -1.78 5.46 0.38
C LEU A 132 -1.91 6.94 0.78
N ALA A 133 -1.16 7.36 1.80
CA ALA A 133 -1.24 8.72 2.31
C ALA A 133 -0.91 9.76 1.23
N VAL A 134 0.18 9.53 0.48
CA VAL A 134 0.61 10.46 -0.57
C VAL A 134 -0.40 10.54 -1.71
N VAL A 135 -1.00 9.42 -2.14
CA VAL A 135 -2.01 9.44 -3.21
C VAL A 135 -3.27 10.16 -2.77
N VAL A 136 -3.74 9.91 -1.55
CA VAL A 136 -4.92 10.61 -1.00
C VAL A 136 -4.67 12.12 -0.92
N ASP A 137 -3.50 12.53 -0.46
CA ASP A 137 -3.15 13.96 -0.36
C ASP A 137 -2.91 14.60 -1.71
N ASP A 138 -2.22 13.93 -2.63
CA ASP A 138 -1.98 14.46 -3.98
C ASP A 138 -3.31 14.67 -4.73
N ILE A 139 -4.26 13.74 -4.61
CA ILE A 139 -5.62 13.89 -5.18
C ILE A 139 -6.34 15.08 -4.54
N ASP A 140 -6.34 15.19 -3.21
CA ASP A 140 -7.06 16.23 -2.48
C ASP A 140 -6.45 17.63 -2.69
N MET A 141 -5.13 17.70 -2.78
CA MET A 141 -4.37 18.93 -3.02
C MET A 141 -4.19 19.23 -4.51
N GLN A 142 -4.81 18.43 -5.38
CA GLN A 142 -4.84 18.65 -6.84
C GLN A 142 -3.43 18.76 -7.46
N ILE A 143 -2.50 17.93 -6.99
CA ILE A 143 -1.12 17.93 -7.47
C ILE A 143 -1.08 17.49 -8.93
N THR A 144 -0.48 18.34 -9.78
CA THR A 144 -0.40 18.08 -11.23
C THR A 144 0.92 17.44 -11.65
N HIS A 145 1.99 17.70 -10.91
CA HIS A 145 3.34 17.22 -11.21
C HIS A 145 4.03 16.81 -9.91
N VAL A 146 4.45 15.54 -9.84
CA VAL A 146 5.20 15.03 -8.70
C VAL A 146 6.67 14.93 -9.05
N ILE A 147 7.51 15.71 -8.37
CA ILE A 147 8.97 15.70 -8.52
C ILE A 147 9.55 14.87 -7.37
N ARG A 148 10.35 13.85 -7.69
CA ARG A 148 10.96 12.94 -6.70
C ARG A 148 12.31 12.40 -7.17
N GLY A 149 13.10 11.89 -6.23
CA GLY A 149 14.33 11.16 -6.52
C GLY A 149 14.07 9.84 -7.24
N GLU A 150 15.03 9.40 -8.06
CA GLU A 150 14.92 8.17 -8.86
C GLU A 150 14.91 6.89 -8.01
N ASP A 151 15.45 6.96 -6.80
CA ASP A 151 15.44 5.91 -5.79
C ASP A 151 14.01 5.52 -5.36
N HIS A 152 13.02 6.38 -5.65
CA HIS A 152 11.61 6.14 -5.37
C HIS A 152 10.78 5.74 -6.60
N ILE A 153 11.40 5.43 -7.75
CA ILE A 153 10.66 5.16 -9.00
C ILE A 153 9.68 3.98 -8.90
N ALA A 154 10.03 2.94 -8.13
CA ALA A 154 9.15 1.79 -7.92
C ALA A 154 7.86 2.16 -7.15
N ASN A 155 7.91 3.20 -6.31
CA ASN A 155 6.71 3.69 -5.63
C ASN A 155 5.75 4.36 -6.60
N THR A 156 6.23 4.96 -7.70
CA THR A 156 5.36 5.52 -8.74
C THR A 156 4.44 4.47 -9.33
N ALA A 157 4.96 3.27 -9.65
CA ALA A 157 4.13 2.17 -10.15
C ALA A 157 3.06 1.73 -9.13
N LYS A 158 3.41 1.67 -7.84
CA LYS A 158 2.47 1.35 -6.75
C LYS A 158 1.39 2.42 -6.57
N GLN A 159 1.78 3.70 -6.66
CA GLN A 159 0.88 4.83 -6.48
C GLN A 159 -0.08 4.98 -7.66
N ILE A 160 0.36 4.76 -8.90
CA ILE A 160 -0.50 4.75 -10.08
C ILE A 160 -1.65 3.75 -9.93
N LEU A 161 -1.45 2.62 -9.26
CA LEU A 161 -2.52 1.63 -9.03
C LEU A 161 -3.55 2.10 -7.98
N LEU A 162 -3.19 3.04 -7.10
CA LEU A 162 -4.07 3.58 -6.07
C LEU A 162 -4.92 4.76 -6.57
N TYR A 163 -4.40 5.55 -7.53
CA TYR A 163 -5.16 6.58 -8.25
C TYR A 163 -6.34 5.96 -9.01
#